data_AF-A0A9W6NPE4-F1
#
_entry.id   AF-A0A9W6NPE4-F1
#
_cell.length_a   1.000
_cell.length_b   1.000
_cell.length_c   1.000
_cell.angle_alpha   90.00
_cell.angle_beta   90.00
_cell.angle_gamma   90.00
#
_symmetry.space_group_name_H-M   'P 1'
#
loop_
_entity.id
_entity.type
_entity.pdbx_description
1 polymer ?
#
loop_
_entity_poly.entity_id
_entity_poly.type
_entity_poly.pdbx_seq_one_letter_code
_entity_poly.pdbx_strand_id
1 'polypeptide(L)'
;MVNPSSVDWAALRSAAVAAMERAYAPYSKFPVGAAALVDDGRVVVGCNVENASYGLGLCAECGLVSSLQVTGGGRLMALACVDADGAPLMPCGRCRQLLWEHGGASLLIDHARGPQPMSVLLPYAFDDADLARVNDRELDLGPTVPAALALKVGSGTVFVHPDVAEGRQVWTSYWERSSGTGEDEPAGILEEGPIFATAGEAVDWGRIRTPRVVVVDAQGTASWAGDTPRPAGIEQDWSSRS
;
A
#
# COMPACT_ATOMS: atom_id res chain seq x y z
N MET A 1 26.81 -10.02 2.62
CA MET A 1 26.38 -11.04 3.60
C MET A 1 27.18 -10.84 4.87
N VAL A 2 26.50 -10.69 6.01
CA VAL A 2 27.16 -10.58 7.33
C VAL A 2 27.72 -11.96 7.69
N ASN A 3 28.98 -12.03 8.08
CA ASN A 3 29.57 -13.28 8.55
C ASN A 3 29.04 -13.59 9.96
N PRO A 4 28.39 -14.73 10.22
CA PRO A 4 27.88 -15.06 11.56
C PRO A 4 28.97 -15.03 12.64
N SER A 5 30.22 -15.30 12.27
CA SER A 5 31.38 -15.30 13.15
C SER A 5 31.85 -13.91 13.56
N SER A 6 31.42 -12.84 12.87
CA SER A 6 31.83 -11.46 13.17
C SER A 6 30.84 -10.72 14.08
N VAL A 7 29.72 -11.35 14.46
CA VAL A 7 28.70 -10.76 15.33
C VAL A 7 29.01 -11.13 16.79
N ASP A 8 29.04 -10.12 17.67
CA ASP A 8 29.13 -10.32 19.11
C ASP A 8 27.75 -10.69 19.69
N TRP A 9 27.40 -11.97 19.61
CA TRP A 9 26.15 -12.50 20.12
C TRP A 9 26.02 -12.39 21.64
N ALA A 10 27.13 -12.41 22.38
CA ALA A 10 27.09 -12.26 23.83
C ALA A 10 26.66 -10.84 24.22
N ALA A 11 27.19 -9.83 23.53
CA ALA A 11 26.78 -8.44 23.72
C ALA A 11 25.30 -8.24 23.33
N LEU A 12 24.83 -8.80 22.21
CA LEU A 12 23.41 -8.71 21.82
C LEU A 12 22.48 -9.38 22.85
N ARG A 13 22.83 -10.58 23.34
CA ARG A 13 22.05 -11.24 24.40
C ARG A 13 21.99 -10.41 25.67
N SER A 14 23.13 -9.83 26.09
CA SER A 14 23.17 -8.97 27.27
C SER A 14 22.27 -7.73 27.12
N ALA A 15 22.28 -7.10 25.94
CA ALA A 15 21.39 -5.97 25.64
C ALA A 15 19.90 -6.40 25.61
N ALA A 16 19.60 -7.59 25.07
CA ALA A 16 18.25 -8.13 25.04
C ALA A 16 17.73 -8.43 26.45
N VAL A 17 18.56 -9.02 27.33
CA VAL A 17 18.21 -9.24 28.75
C VAL A 17 17.93 -7.92 29.46
N ALA A 18 18.78 -6.90 29.27
CA ALA A 18 18.55 -5.59 29.86
C ALA A 18 17.24 -4.94 29.35
N ALA A 19 16.84 -5.17 28.10
CA ALA A 19 15.56 -4.72 27.58
C ALA A 19 14.39 -5.50 28.19
N MET A 20 14.51 -6.83 28.28
CA MET A 20 13.50 -7.72 28.88
C MET A 20 13.12 -7.29 30.30
N GLU A 21 14.07 -6.86 31.13
CA GLU A 21 13.83 -6.38 32.49
C GLU A 21 12.88 -5.16 32.55
N ARG A 22 12.68 -4.48 31.42
CA ARG A 22 11.78 -3.33 31.28
C ARG A 22 10.42 -3.68 30.67
N ALA A 23 10.18 -4.96 30.37
CA ALA A 23 8.94 -5.43 29.78
C ALA A 23 7.71 -5.08 30.64
N TYR A 24 6.66 -4.63 29.98
CA TYR A 24 5.33 -4.52 30.61
C TYR A 24 4.55 -5.78 30.25
N ALA A 25 4.63 -6.80 31.11
CA ALA A 25 3.95 -8.09 30.89
C ALA A 25 3.15 -8.57 32.11
N PRO A 26 2.23 -7.76 32.68
CA PRO A 26 1.52 -8.13 33.89
C PRO A 26 0.49 -9.26 33.70
N TYR A 27 0.04 -9.51 32.46
CA TYR A 27 -1.01 -10.48 32.16
C TYR A 27 -0.42 -11.86 31.93
N SER A 28 0.53 -12.01 30.99
CA SER A 28 1.17 -13.31 30.75
C SER A 28 2.22 -13.66 31.80
N LYS A 29 2.84 -12.64 32.43
CA LYS A 29 4.04 -12.79 33.26
C LYS A 29 5.20 -13.42 32.48
N PHE A 30 5.24 -13.19 31.17
CA PHE A 30 6.27 -13.68 30.26
C PHE A 30 7.01 -12.49 29.64
N PRO A 31 8.00 -11.91 30.34
CA PRO A 31 8.80 -10.82 29.82
C PRO A 31 9.72 -11.32 28.71
N VAL A 32 9.83 -10.54 27.64
CA VAL A 32 10.65 -10.82 26.46
C VAL A 32 11.43 -9.55 26.12
N GLY A 33 12.71 -9.73 25.78
CA GLY A 33 13.57 -8.66 25.30
C GLY A 33 14.25 -9.02 23.99
N ALA A 34 14.52 -8.02 23.17
CA ALA A 34 15.21 -8.18 21.90
C ALA A 34 16.27 -7.08 21.72
N ALA A 35 17.36 -7.42 21.05
CA ALA A 35 18.41 -6.50 20.65
C ALA A 35 18.94 -6.86 19.27
N ALA A 36 19.23 -5.86 18.44
CA ALA A 36 19.73 -6.08 17.09
C ALA A 36 20.86 -5.13 16.72
N LEU A 37 21.83 -5.66 16.00
CA LEU A 37 22.89 -4.92 15.31
C LEU A 37 22.34 -4.35 14.01
N VAL A 38 22.55 -3.07 13.79
CA VAL A 38 22.19 -2.35 12.56
C VAL A 38 23.43 -2.23 11.64
N ASP A 39 23.22 -1.98 10.36
CA ASP A 39 24.26 -1.86 9.33
C ASP A 39 25.24 -0.69 9.55
N ASP A 40 24.86 0.32 10.32
CA ASP A 40 25.74 1.40 10.77
C ASP A 40 26.51 1.08 12.07
N GLY A 41 26.36 -0.12 12.61
CA GLY A 41 27.07 -0.62 13.78
C GLY A 41 26.39 -0.33 15.12
N ARG A 42 25.27 0.41 15.15
CA ARG A 42 24.55 0.66 16.41
C ARG A 42 23.75 -0.58 16.84
N VAL A 43 23.39 -0.60 18.12
CA VAL A 43 22.47 -1.60 18.68
C VAL A 43 21.15 -0.92 19.04
N VAL A 44 20.05 -1.51 18.57
CA VAL A 44 18.68 -1.10 18.94
C VAL A 44 18.01 -2.21 19.74
N VAL A 45 17.12 -1.84 20.66
CA VAL A 45 16.51 -2.77 21.63
C VAL A 45 15.01 -2.58 21.74
N GLY A 46 14.32 -3.61 22.22
CA GLY A 46 12.89 -3.56 22.53
C GLY A 46 12.49 -4.60 23.56
N CYS A 47 11.32 -4.42 24.17
CA CYS A 47 10.70 -5.35 25.11
C CYS A 47 9.20 -5.47 24.82
N ASN A 48 8.56 -6.56 25.24
CA ASN A 48 7.13 -6.70 25.03
C ASN A 48 6.33 -5.75 25.93
N VAL A 49 5.24 -5.23 25.38
CA VAL A 49 4.29 -4.35 26.06
C VAL A 49 2.90 -4.90 25.83
N GLU A 50 2.34 -5.48 26.89
CA GLU A 50 1.01 -6.07 26.86
C GLU A 50 -0.10 -5.03 27.02
N ASN A 51 -1.31 -5.47 26.73
CA ASN A 51 -2.52 -4.67 26.87
C ASN A 51 -3.66 -5.54 27.40
N ALA A 52 -4.61 -4.95 28.12
CA ALA A 52 -5.81 -5.65 28.61
C ALA A 52 -6.66 -6.23 27.46
N SER A 53 -6.68 -5.55 26.31
CA SER A 53 -7.15 -6.13 25.05
C SER A 53 -5.99 -6.87 24.40
N TYR A 54 -5.94 -8.19 24.60
CA TYR A 54 -4.71 -8.98 24.35
C TYR A 54 -4.20 -8.89 22.89
N GLY A 55 -5.09 -8.68 21.91
CA GLY A 55 -4.72 -8.51 20.51
C GLY A 55 -3.91 -7.23 20.21
N LEU A 56 -3.87 -6.27 21.13
CA LEU A 56 -3.09 -5.04 21.01
C LEU A 56 -1.66 -5.18 21.55
N GLY A 57 -1.30 -6.36 22.08
CA GLY A 57 0.03 -6.63 22.61
C GLY A 57 1.14 -6.47 21.56
N LEU A 58 2.19 -5.74 21.96
CA LEU A 58 3.37 -5.52 21.14
C LEU A 58 4.48 -6.46 21.61
N CYS A 59 5.05 -7.22 20.68
CA CYS A 59 6.21 -8.05 20.97
C CYS A 59 7.48 -7.18 21.10
N ALA A 60 8.55 -7.75 21.68
CA ALA A 60 9.82 -7.06 21.86
C ALA A 60 10.44 -6.59 20.53
N GLU A 61 10.32 -7.41 19.49
CA GLU A 61 10.82 -7.11 18.15
C GLU A 61 10.04 -5.97 17.49
N CYS A 62 8.78 -5.75 17.85
CA CYS A 62 8.01 -4.59 17.39
C CYS A 62 8.58 -3.28 17.96
N GLY A 63 8.81 -3.24 19.27
CA GLY A 63 9.43 -2.09 19.93
C GLY A 63 10.86 -1.83 19.41
N LEU A 64 11.60 -2.89 19.13
CA LEU A 64 12.94 -2.80 18.51
C LEU A 64 12.88 -2.17 17.12
N VAL A 65 11.91 -2.54 16.29
CA VAL A 65 11.74 -1.95 14.95
C VAL A 65 11.31 -0.47 15.05
N SER A 66 10.45 -0.11 16.01
CA SER A 66 10.19 1.31 16.29
C SER A 66 11.47 2.04 16.72
N SER A 67 12.31 1.41 17.55
CA SER A 67 13.62 1.94 17.95
C SER A 67 14.56 2.11 16.76
N LEU A 68 14.59 1.17 15.81
CA LEU A 68 15.34 1.29 14.56
C LEU A 68 14.98 2.58 13.82
N GLN A 69 13.68 2.84 13.62
CA GLN A 69 13.23 3.99 12.84
C GLN A 69 13.52 5.32 13.55
N VAL A 70 13.19 5.44 14.84
CA VAL A 70 13.38 6.71 15.58
C VAL A 70 14.87 7.05 15.78
N THR A 71 15.75 6.05 15.68
CA THR A 71 17.21 6.23 15.81
C THR A 71 17.92 6.41 14.45
N GLY A 72 17.19 6.57 13.35
CA GLY A 72 17.76 6.91 12.04
C GLY A 72 17.58 5.86 10.92
N GLY A 73 16.82 4.79 11.15
CA GLY A 73 16.52 3.78 10.12
C GLY A 73 17.71 2.89 9.76
N GLY A 74 17.76 2.33 8.55
CA GLY A 74 18.80 1.39 8.13
C GLY A 74 18.36 -0.07 8.17
N ARG A 75 19.31 -1.00 8.12
CA ARG A 75 19.04 -2.45 7.97
C ARG A 75 19.49 -3.25 9.18
N LEU A 76 18.63 -4.16 9.64
CA LEU A 76 18.97 -5.12 10.68
C LEU A 76 19.89 -6.20 10.13
N MET A 77 21.01 -6.43 10.80
CA MET A 77 22.06 -7.37 10.41
C MET A 77 22.01 -8.67 11.22
N ALA A 78 21.81 -8.55 12.53
CA ALA A 78 21.72 -9.67 13.46
C ALA A 78 20.81 -9.31 14.64
N LEU A 79 20.03 -10.25 15.16
CA LEU A 79 19.10 -10.03 16.28
C LEU A 79 19.15 -11.19 17.28
N ALA A 80 19.21 -10.85 18.57
CA ALA A 80 18.96 -11.77 19.67
C ALA A 80 17.62 -11.44 20.34
N CYS A 81 16.82 -12.46 20.63
CA CYS A 81 15.58 -12.37 21.39
C CYS A 81 15.67 -13.35 22.56
N VAL A 82 15.23 -12.95 23.74
CA VAL A 82 15.35 -13.75 24.97
C VAL A 82 14.04 -13.77 25.76
N ASP A 83 13.79 -14.90 26.42
CA ASP A 83 12.72 -15.05 27.41
C ASP A 83 13.19 -14.68 28.82
N ALA A 84 12.30 -14.85 29.81
CA ALA A 84 12.50 -14.54 31.22
C ALA A 84 13.75 -15.17 31.86
N ASP A 85 14.24 -16.29 31.34
CA ASP A 85 15.44 -16.98 31.82
C ASP A 85 16.72 -16.49 31.11
N GLY A 86 16.59 -15.50 30.22
CA GLY A 86 17.66 -15.02 29.34
C GLY A 86 18.01 -16.01 28.22
N ALA A 87 17.18 -17.04 28.00
CA ALA A 87 17.44 -18.05 26.99
C ALA A 87 17.01 -17.56 25.59
N PRO A 88 17.71 -17.94 24.50
CA PRO A 88 17.31 -17.56 23.15
C PRO A 88 15.89 -18.01 22.82
N LEU A 89 15.06 -17.05 22.40
CA LEU A 89 13.66 -17.23 22.04
C LEU A 89 13.46 -16.94 20.54
N MET A 90 12.63 -17.74 19.88
CA MET A 90 12.34 -17.53 18.45
C MET A 90 11.24 -16.48 18.24
N PRO A 91 11.41 -15.55 17.28
CA PRO A 91 10.36 -14.61 16.92
C PRO A 91 9.07 -15.32 16.49
N CYS A 92 7.93 -14.79 16.92
CA CYS A 92 6.62 -15.26 16.49
C CYS A 92 6.38 -14.93 15.00
N GLY A 93 5.39 -15.55 14.36
CA GLY A 93 5.13 -15.38 12.92
C GLY A 93 4.97 -13.91 12.50
N ARG A 94 4.24 -13.10 13.29
CA ARG A 94 4.11 -11.65 13.07
C ARG A 94 5.46 -10.94 13.08
N CYS A 95 6.32 -11.25 14.05
CA CYS A 95 7.62 -10.59 14.16
C CYS A 95 8.59 -11.07 13.08
N ARG A 96 8.50 -12.31 12.61
CA ARG A 96 9.31 -12.76 11.45
C ARG A 96 9.03 -11.91 10.22
N GLN A 97 7.75 -11.64 9.92
CA GLN A 97 7.37 -10.79 8.80
C GLN A 97 7.84 -9.34 8.98
N LEU A 98 7.70 -8.79 10.20
CA LEU A 98 8.19 -7.45 10.51
C LEU A 98 9.72 -7.33 10.37
N LEU A 99 10.45 -8.33 10.84
CA LEU A 99 11.91 -8.37 10.73
C LEU A 99 12.38 -8.62 9.29
N TRP A 100 11.60 -9.35 8.48
CA TRP A 100 11.85 -9.54 7.05
C TRP A 100 11.92 -8.20 6.32
N GLU A 101 10.97 -7.29 6.60
CA GLU A 101 10.95 -5.94 6.01
C GLU A 101 12.26 -5.19 6.23
N HIS A 102 12.84 -5.28 7.43
CA HIS A 102 13.98 -4.45 7.84
C HIS A 102 15.35 -5.13 7.77
N GLY A 103 15.41 -6.45 7.63
CA GLY A 103 16.66 -7.21 7.55
C GLY A 103 16.75 -8.19 6.37
N GLY A 104 15.61 -8.54 5.76
CA GLY A 104 15.51 -9.44 4.61
C GLY A 104 15.94 -10.87 4.92
N ALA A 105 16.03 -11.67 3.86
CA ALA A 105 16.34 -13.10 3.93
C ALA A 105 17.66 -13.45 4.65
N SER A 106 18.63 -12.52 4.67
CA SER A 106 19.95 -12.70 5.25
C SER A 106 20.09 -12.25 6.70
N LEU A 107 19.07 -11.61 7.30
CA LEU A 107 19.08 -11.25 8.71
C LEU A 107 19.31 -12.49 9.56
N LEU A 108 20.35 -12.46 10.40
CA LEU A 108 20.68 -13.56 11.30
C LEU A 108 19.90 -13.41 12.62
N ILE A 109 19.25 -14.49 13.05
CA ILE A 109 18.54 -14.58 14.31
C ILE A 109 19.27 -15.55 15.23
N ASP A 110 19.57 -15.10 16.43
CA ASP A 110 20.20 -15.91 17.46
C ASP A 110 19.35 -17.14 17.78
N HIS A 111 19.97 -18.28 17.99
CA HIS A 111 19.30 -19.54 18.24
C HIS A 111 20.21 -20.48 19.04
N ALA A 112 19.63 -21.31 19.91
CA ALA A 112 20.39 -22.17 20.83
C ALA A 112 21.39 -23.13 20.15
N ARG A 113 21.12 -23.54 18.91
CA ARG A 113 22.01 -24.38 18.07
C ARG A 113 22.94 -23.58 17.15
N GLY A 114 23.03 -22.27 17.35
CA GLY A 114 23.74 -21.34 16.47
C GLY A 114 22.79 -20.52 15.59
N PRO A 115 23.19 -19.31 15.17
CA PRO A 115 22.33 -18.36 14.46
C PRO A 115 21.72 -18.92 13.18
N GLN A 116 20.49 -18.52 12.88
CA GLN A 116 19.73 -18.93 11.70
C GLN A 116 19.39 -17.71 10.82
N PRO A 117 19.51 -17.78 9.49
CA PRO A 117 19.05 -16.71 8.63
C PRO A 117 17.51 -16.67 8.58
N MET A 118 16.93 -15.49 8.36
CA MET A 118 15.47 -15.33 8.30
C MET A 118 14.83 -16.17 7.19
N SER A 119 15.53 -16.42 6.08
CA SER A 119 15.10 -17.35 5.01
C SER A 119 14.79 -18.78 5.50
N VAL A 120 15.40 -19.23 6.59
CA VAL A 120 15.08 -20.53 7.22
C VAL A 120 13.86 -20.41 8.14
N LEU A 121 13.70 -19.28 8.81
CA LEU A 121 12.64 -19.06 9.80
C LEU A 121 11.30 -18.64 9.16
N LEU A 122 11.34 -18.01 8.00
CA LEU A 122 10.18 -17.60 7.23
C LEU A 122 10.42 -17.93 5.74
N PRO A 123 10.40 -19.23 5.38
CA PRO A 123 10.55 -19.64 3.99
C PRO A 123 9.32 -19.17 3.18
N TYR A 124 9.57 -18.71 1.95
CA TYR A 124 8.51 -18.19 1.07
C TYR A 124 7.73 -17.05 1.72
N ALA A 125 8.45 -16.13 2.38
CA ALA A 125 7.86 -14.96 3.00
C ALA A 125 7.07 -14.14 1.96
N PHE A 126 5.90 -13.66 2.36
CA PHE A 126 5.16 -12.69 1.58
C PHE A 126 5.94 -11.38 1.53
N ASP A 127 6.12 -10.79 0.35
CA ASP A 127 6.87 -9.54 0.20
C ASP A 127 6.32 -8.63 -0.93
N ASP A 128 7.10 -7.61 -1.27
CA ASP A 128 6.80 -6.66 -2.32
C ASP A 128 6.65 -7.31 -3.70
N ALA A 129 7.33 -8.43 -3.96
CA ALA A 129 7.17 -9.17 -5.22
C ALA A 129 5.78 -9.82 -5.33
N ASP A 130 5.21 -10.31 -4.22
CA ASP A 130 3.84 -10.83 -4.19
C ASP A 130 2.80 -9.72 -4.39
N LEU A 131 3.04 -8.56 -3.79
CA LEU A 131 2.22 -7.36 -4.00
C LEU A 131 2.29 -6.91 -5.46
N ALA A 132 3.49 -6.75 -6.00
CA ALA A 132 3.73 -6.38 -7.40
C ALA A 132 3.07 -7.38 -8.36
N ARG A 133 3.14 -8.68 -8.07
CA ARG A 133 2.45 -9.71 -8.87
C ARG A 133 0.92 -9.48 -8.96
N VAL A 134 0.30 -8.84 -7.98
CA VAL A 134 -1.15 -8.54 -7.97
C VAL A 134 -1.43 -7.12 -8.45
N ASN A 135 -0.62 -6.14 -8.05
CA ASN A 135 -0.80 -4.73 -8.38
C ASN A 135 -0.37 -4.40 -9.81
N ASP A 136 0.62 -5.13 -10.35
CA ASP A 136 1.13 -4.99 -11.72
C ASP A 136 0.47 -5.98 -12.69
N ARG A 137 -0.40 -6.88 -12.18
CA ARG A 137 -1.51 -7.31 -13.02
C ARG A 137 -2.35 -6.07 -13.16
N GLU A 138 -2.52 -5.56 -14.37
CA GLU A 138 -3.63 -4.65 -14.66
C GLU A 138 -4.85 -5.21 -13.92
N LEU A 139 -5.24 -4.51 -12.85
CA LEU A 139 -6.50 -4.79 -12.20
C LEU A 139 -7.52 -4.49 -13.29
N ASP A 140 -8.12 -5.55 -13.85
CA ASP A 140 -9.33 -5.45 -14.64
C ASP A 140 -10.42 -4.95 -13.67
N LEU A 141 -10.45 -3.64 -13.44
CA LEU A 141 -11.31 -2.93 -12.49
C LEU A 141 -12.74 -2.76 -13.03
N GLY A 142 -13.15 -3.50 -14.06
CA GLY A 142 -14.29 -3.08 -14.86
C GLY A 142 -13.97 -1.76 -15.58
N PRO A 143 -14.94 -1.18 -16.30
CA PRO A 143 -14.68 -0.39 -17.50
C PRO A 143 -13.60 0.65 -17.28
N THR A 144 -12.48 0.43 -17.95
CA THR A 144 -11.33 1.32 -18.02
C THR A 144 -11.82 2.66 -18.50
N VAL A 145 -12.09 3.57 -17.56
CA VAL A 145 -12.26 4.98 -17.86
C VAL A 145 -11.05 5.38 -18.69
N PRO A 146 -11.23 5.79 -19.95
CA PRO A 146 -10.12 6.13 -20.82
C PRO A 146 -9.23 7.18 -20.16
N ALA A 147 -7.90 7.02 -20.21
CA ALA A 147 -6.96 7.96 -19.58
C ALA A 147 -7.19 9.42 -20.05
N ALA A 148 -7.63 9.57 -21.31
CA ALA A 148 -8.07 10.85 -21.88
C ALA A 148 -9.24 11.49 -21.13
N LEU A 149 -10.20 10.70 -20.63
CA LEU A 149 -11.32 11.16 -19.82
C LEU A 149 -10.94 11.48 -18.38
N ALA A 150 -10.06 10.68 -17.77
CA ALA A 150 -9.62 10.88 -16.39
C ALA A 150 -9.00 12.28 -16.18
N LEU A 151 -8.29 12.79 -17.19
CA LEU A 151 -7.69 14.14 -17.17
C LEU A 151 -8.72 15.29 -17.26
N LYS A 152 -9.99 14.99 -17.52
CA LYS A 152 -11.06 15.99 -17.74
C LYS A 152 -12.09 16.01 -16.61
N VAL A 153 -11.97 15.16 -15.59
CA VAL A 153 -12.80 15.19 -14.39
C VAL A 153 -12.84 16.61 -13.80
N GLY A 154 -14.03 17.06 -13.40
CA GLY A 154 -14.32 18.40 -12.89
C GLY A 154 -14.69 19.42 -13.97
N SER A 155 -14.38 19.16 -15.24
CA SER A 155 -14.76 20.03 -16.35
C SER A 155 -16.17 19.79 -16.87
N GLY A 156 -16.81 18.70 -16.47
CA GLY A 156 -18.10 18.26 -17.01
C GLY A 156 -19.00 17.65 -15.95
N THR A 157 -20.03 16.95 -16.41
CA THR A 157 -20.85 16.03 -15.59
C THR A 157 -21.14 14.77 -16.40
N VAL A 158 -21.40 14.91 -17.69
CA VAL A 158 -21.37 13.78 -18.63
C VAL A 158 -20.19 13.95 -19.57
N PHE A 159 -19.45 12.86 -19.77
CA PHE A 159 -18.39 12.76 -20.75
C PHE A 159 -18.77 11.76 -21.83
N VAL A 160 -18.37 12.03 -23.07
CA VAL A 160 -18.60 11.13 -24.22
C VAL A 160 -17.25 10.81 -24.83
N HIS A 161 -16.92 9.53 -24.99
CA HIS A 161 -15.63 9.09 -25.53
C HIS A 161 -15.81 7.98 -26.56
N PRO A 162 -15.05 8.00 -27.68
CA PRO A 162 -15.09 6.92 -28.66
C PRO A 162 -14.42 5.66 -28.11
N ASP A 163 -15.02 4.50 -28.37
CA ASP A 163 -14.52 3.19 -27.96
C ASP A 163 -14.68 2.17 -29.11
N VAL A 164 -14.16 0.96 -28.94
CA VAL A 164 -14.27 -0.13 -29.92
C VAL A 164 -15.00 -1.31 -29.29
N ALA A 165 -16.21 -1.59 -29.77
CA ALA A 165 -16.97 -2.78 -29.43
C ALA A 165 -17.12 -3.68 -30.68
N GLU A 166 -16.74 -4.95 -30.57
CA GLU A 166 -16.82 -5.94 -31.67
C GLU A 166 -16.19 -5.46 -32.99
N GLY A 167 -15.10 -4.69 -32.92
CA GLY A 167 -14.39 -4.16 -34.09
C GLY A 167 -15.07 -2.97 -34.79
N ARG A 168 -16.09 -2.37 -34.16
CA ARG A 168 -16.77 -1.16 -34.64
C ARG A 168 -16.58 -0.03 -33.64
N GLN A 169 -16.38 1.18 -34.16
CA GLN A 169 -16.36 2.37 -33.31
C GLN A 169 -17.76 2.58 -32.72
N VAL A 170 -17.79 2.76 -31.41
CA VAL A 170 -18.96 3.13 -30.63
C VAL A 170 -18.63 4.35 -29.77
N TRP A 171 -19.63 4.93 -29.12
CA TRP A 171 -19.46 6.11 -28.27
C TRP A 171 -20.05 5.84 -26.90
N THR A 172 -19.17 5.76 -25.90
CA THR A 172 -19.54 5.46 -24.52
C THR A 172 -19.72 6.75 -23.74
N SER A 173 -20.81 6.85 -22.99
CA SER A 173 -21.02 7.95 -22.06
C SER A 173 -20.47 7.61 -20.68
N TYR A 174 -20.00 8.60 -19.93
CA TYR A 174 -19.50 8.47 -18.57
C TYR A 174 -20.10 9.57 -17.69
N TRP A 175 -20.47 9.24 -16.47
CA TRP A 175 -21.07 10.16 -15.50
C TRP A 175 -20.10 10.50 -14.38
N GLU A 176 -19.83 11.79 -14.18
CA GLU A 176 -19.04 12.26 -13.03
C GLU A 176 -19.95 12.48 -11.81
N ARG A 177 -19.69 11.73 -10.73
CA ARG A 177 -20.43 11.89 -9.48
C ARG A 177 -20.19 13.27 -8.86
N SER A 178 -21.26 14.03 -8.69
CA SER A 178 -21.25 15.41 -8.21
C SER A 178 -21.25 15.57 -6.68
N SER A 179 -21.56 14.52 -5.92
CA SER A 179 -21.55 14.57 -4.45
C SER A 179 -21.29 13.20 -3.82
N GLY A 180 -20.35 13.17 -2.89
CA GLY A 180 -20.12 12.10 -1.93
C GLY A 180 -20.58 12.53 -0.55
N THR A 181 -21.53 11.82 0.06
CA THR A 181 -22.04 12.20 1.40
C THR A 181 -21.31 11.52 2.57
N GLY A 182 -20.20 10.82 2.32
CA GLY A 182 -19.41 10.14 3.35
C GLY A 182 -17.98 9.79 2.88
N GLU A 183 -17.12 9.37 3.82
CA GLU A 183 -15.73 8.94 3.56
C GLU A 183 -15.65 7.75 2.58
N ASP A 184 -16.75 6.99 2.42
CA ASP A 184 -16.85 5.81 1.55
C ASP A 184 -17.37 6.10 0.11
N GLU A 185 -17.74 7.34 -0.21
CA GLU A 185 -18.26 7.71 -1.55
C GLU A 185 -17.54 8.96 -2.10
N PRO A 186 -16.44 8.83 -2.84
CA PRO A 186 -15.71 9.99 -3.35
C PRO A 186 -16.45 10.72 -4.48
N ALA A 187 -16.41 12.06 -4.49
CA ALA A 187 -16.79 12.84 -5.68
C ALA A 187 -15.70 12.73 -6.77
N GLY A 188 -16.06 12.97 -8.03
CA GLY A 188 -15.10 12.95 -9.16
C GLY A 188 -14.81 11.56 -9.73
N ILE A 189 -15.60 10.55 -9.36
CA ILE A 189 -15.56 9.22 -10.00
C ILE A 189 -16.38 9.25 -11.29
N LEU A 190 -15.82 8.71 -12.37
CA LEU A 190 -16.51 8.49 -13.64
C LEU A 190 -17.14 7.09 -13.66
N GLU A 191 -18.46 7.03 -13.78
CA GLU A 191 -19.23 5.79 -13.91
C GLU A 191 -19.64 5.59 -15.38
N GLU A 192 -19.41 4.40 -15.94
CA GLU A 192 -19.79 4.11 -17.33
C GLU A 192 -21.32 4.13 -17.50
N GLY A 193 -21.78 4.80 -18.54
CA GLY A 193 -23.16 4.88 -18.99
C GLY A 193 -23.39 4.10 -20.28
N PRO A 194 -24.50 4.37 -20.99
CA PRO A 194 -24.84 3.66 -22.21
C PRO A 194 -23.85 3.91 -23.35
N ILE A 195 -23.83 2.95 -24.28
CA ILE A 195 -23.04 2.98 -25.52
C ILE A 195 -23.96 3.34 -26.69
N PHE A 196 -23.47 4.19 -27.59
CA PHE A 196 -24.19 4.71 -28.75
C PHE A 196 -23.44 4.43 -30.05
N ALA A 197 -24.17 4.43 -31.17
CA ALA A 197 -23.57 4.23 -32.49
C ALA A 197 -22.85 5.51 -32.97
N THR A 198 -23.30 6.68 -32.51
CA THR A 198 -22.73 7.98 -32.91
C THR A 198 -22.48 8.90 -31.70
N ALA A 199 -21.53 9.82 -31.85
CA ALA A 199 -21.27 10.87 -30.86
C ALA A 199 -22.50 11.73 -30.60
N GLY A 200 -23.30 12.00 -31.65
CA GLY A 200 -24.51 12.82 -31.53
C GLY A 200 -25.56 12.19 -30.62
N GLU A 201 -25.83 10.89 -30.77
CA GLU A 201 -26.76 10.19 -29.88
C GLU A 201 -26.29 10.20 -28.42
N ALA A 202 -24.99 10.02 -28.19
CA ALA A 202 -24.41 10.10 -26.85
C ALA A 202 -24.50 11.51 -26.24
N VAL A 203 -24.24 12.54 -27.04
CA VAL A 203 -24.38 13.95 -26.61
C VAL A 203 -25.83 14.29 -26.31
N ASP A 204 -26.77 13.89 -27.16
CA ASP A 204 -28.20 14.12 -26.94
C ASP A 204 -28.68 13.44 -25.66
N TRP A 205 -28.22 12.21 -25.42
CA TRP A 205 -28.48 11.49 -24.18
C TRP A 205 -27.93 12.23 -22.95
N GLY A 206 -26.71 12.78 -23.06
CA GLY A 206 -26.07 13.56 -21.99
C GLY A 206 -26.81 14.86 -21.69
N ARG A 207 -27.20 15.61 -22.73
CA ARG A 207 -27.91 16.90 -22.63
C ARG A 207 -29.28 16.80 -21.96
N ILE A 208 -29.98 15.67 -22.15
CA ILE A 208 -31.25 15.40 -21.45
C ILE A 208 -31.06 15.37 -19.92
N ARG A 209 -29.86 15.02 -19.45
CA ARG A 209 -29.59 14.77 -18.01
C ARG A 209 -28.82 15.88 -17.33
N THR A 210 -27.96 16.59 -18.07
CA THR A 210 -27.13 17.65 -17.53
C THR A 210 -26.83 18.71 -18.58
N PRO A 211 -26.79 19.99 -18.19
CA PRO A 211 -26.32 21.05 -19.09
C PRO A 211 -24.79 21.07 -19.23
N ARG A 212 -24.05 20.16 -18.57
CA ARG A 212 -22.57 20.09 -18.57
C ARG A 212 -22.07 18.81 -19.25
N VAL A 213 -22.01 18.84 -20.58
CA VAL A 213 -21.57 17.70 -21.40
C VAL A 213 -20.22 18.03 -22.06
N VAL A 214 -19.27 17.11 -21.96
CA VAL A 214 -17.94 17.21 -22.58
C VAL A 214 -17.74 16.02 -23.52
N VAL A 215 -17.31 16.27 -24.75
CA VAL A 215 -16.92 15.21 -25.69
C VAL A 215 -15.40 15.17 -25.72
N VAL A 216 -14.82 13.99 -25.53
CA VAL A 216 -13.37 13.78 -25.58
C VAL A 216 -13.09 12.78 -26.69
N ASP A 217 -12.33 13.20 -27.70
CA ASP A 217 -11.95 12.32 -28.80
C ASP A 217 -10.85 11.32 -28.39
N ALA A 218 -10.51 10.41 -29.30
CA ALA A 218 -9.48 9.40 -29.07
C ALA A 218 -8.07 9.98 -28.85
N GLN A 219 -7.85 11.24 -29.21
CA GLN A 219 -6.59 11.97 -29.01
C GLN A 219 -6.58 12.76 -27.69
N GLY A 220 -7.69 12.76 -26.95
CA GLY A 220 -7.85 13.49 -25.69
C GLY A 220 -8.25 14.96 -25.85
N THR A 221 -8.62 15.38 -27.07
CA THR A 221 -9.14 16.72 -27.32
C THR A 221 -10.54 16.85 -26.73
N ALA A 222 -10.72 17.80 -25.82
CA ALA A 222 -12.02 18.08 -25.22
C ALA A 222 -12.79 19.14 -26.01
N SER A 223 -14.07 18.87 -26.24
CA SER A 223 -15.01 19.78 -26.89
C SER A 223 -16.24 19.96 -26.00
N TRP A 224 -16.73 21.18 -25.91
CA TRP A 224 -17.88 21.51 -25.08
C TRP A 224 -19.19 21.24 -25.81
N ALA A 225 -20.02 20.38 -25.24
CA ALA A 225 -21.36 20.09 -25.76
C ALA A 225 -22.48 20.55 -24.80
N GLY A 226 -22.15 21.17 -23.66
CA GLY A 226 -23.14 21.65 -22.71
C GLY A 226 -23.84 22.96 -23.10
N ASP A 227 -24.86 23.31 -22.34
CA ASP A 227 -25.69 24.50 -22.54
C ASP A 227 -25.35 25.63 -21.54
N THR A 228 -24.41 25.38 -20.62
CA THR A 228 -23.83 26.41 -19.75
C THR A 228 -22.62 27.09 -20.39
N PRO A 229 -22.15 28.24 -19.86
CA PRO A 229 -20.88 28.81 -20.27
C PRO A 229 -19.76 27.78 -20.21
N ARG A 230 -18.89 27.82 -21.22
CA ARG A 230 -17.80 26.87 -21.38
C ARG A 230 -16.82 26.93 -20.18
N PRO A 231 -16.47 25.79 -19.57
CA PRO A 231 -15.45 25.71 -18.53
C PRO A 231 -14.06 26.11 -19.04
N ALA A 232 -13.20 26.57 -18.12
CA ALA A 232 -11.78 26.81 -18.42
C ALA A 232 -11.08 25.49 -18.81
N GLY A 233 -10.21 25.54 -19.83
CA GLY A 233 -9.46 24.36 -20.31
C GLY A 233 -10.16 23.55 -21.41
N ILE A 234 -11.33 23.99 -21.89
CA ILE A 234 -11.97 23.47 -23.11
C ILE A 234 -11.95 24.56 -24.17
N GLU A 235 -11.25 24.32 -25.27
CA GLU A 235 -10.94 25.38 -26.24
C GLU A 235 -11.95 25.48 -27.39
N GLN A 236 -12.78 24.46 -27.59
CA GLN A 236 -13.71 24.37 -28.72
C GLN A 236 -15.11 23.89 -28.31
N ASP A 237 -16.11 24.26 -29.10
CA ASP A 237 -17.45 23.67 -29.01
C ASP A 237 -17.50 22.40 -29.84
N TRP A 238 -18.24 21.41 -29.33
CA TRP A 238 -18.51 20.20 -30.07
C TRP A 238 -19.49 20.49 -31.21
N SER A 239 -19.21 19.91 -32.38
CA SER A 239 -20.09 19.96 -33.54
C SER A 239 -20.35 18.55 -34.04
N SER A 240 -21.55 18.28 -34.53
CA SER A 240 -22.01 16.95 -34.98
C SER A 240 -21.28 16.38 -36.22
N ARG A 241 -20.13 16.96 -36.60
CA ARG A 241 -19.39 16.65 -37.84
C ARG A 241 -18.09 15.86 -37.65
N SER A 242 -17.75 15.47 -36.41
CA SER A 242 -16.55 14.69 -36.08
C SER A 242 -16.88 13.23 -35.80
#